data_AF-A0A2N8M7Z1-F1
#
_entry.id   AF-A0A2N8M7Z1-F1
#
_cell.length_a   1.000
_cell.length_b   1.000
_cell.length_c   1.000
_cell.angle_alpha   90.00
_cell.angle_beta   90.00
_cell.angle_gamma   90.00
#
_symmetry.space_group_name_H-M   'P 1'
#
loop_
_entity.id
_entity.type
_entity.pdbx_description
1 polymer ?
#
loop_
_entity_poly.entity_id
_entity_poly.type
_entity_poly.pdbx_seq_one_letter_code
_entity_poly.pdbx_strand_id
1 'polypeptide(L)'
;MALSNTQLIVLAAACQRPDRSIYPLTTKLPGGAAAKVLGSLLNKNLVKEVPAKRVETIWREDKKRGRLTLRATPDAFKALGIEESAASAEAFSSTERKPESARKVSKSKPKARGMRADSKQAQLIDMLKQPGGASIDEIVTAFGWQAHTVRGAIAGALKKKLGLNVVSEKSEGRGRIYRIA
;
A
#
# COMPACT_ATOMS: atom_id res chain seq x y z
N MET A 1 -11.64 -5.06 12.16
CA MET A 1 -11.42 -3.76 11.47
C MET A 1 -10.32 -3.93 10.44
N ALA A 2 -10.58 -3.65 9.16
CA ALA A 2 -9.59 -3.80 8.09
C ALA A 2 -8.47 -2.74 8.20
N LEU A 3 -7.24 -3.14 7.86
CA LEU A 3 -6.11 -2.23 7.70
C LEU A 3 -6.12 -1.64 6.28
N SER A 4 -5.80 -0.35 6.15
CA SER A 4 -5.63 0.28 4.85
C SER A 4 -4.37 -0.26 4.14
N ASN A 5 -4.35 -0.28 2.82
CA ASN A 5 -3.18 -0.72 2.03
C ASN A 5 -1.89 0.05 2.43
N THR A 6 -2.01 1.35 2.72
CA THR A 6 -0.88 2.15 3.23
C THR A 6 -0.44 1.72 4.62
N GLN A 7 -1.39 1.39 5.51
CA GLN A 7 -1.09 0.87 6.86
C GLN A 7 -0.35 -0.47 6.76
N LEU A 8 -0.79 -1.36 5.87
CA LEU A 8 -0.13 -2.65 5.63
C LEU A 8 1.31 -2.49 5.14
N ILE A 9 1.55 -1.60 4.16
CA ILE A 9 2.91 -1.36 3.64
C ILE A 9 3.84 -0.83 4.72
N VAL A 10 3.38 0.16 5.51
CA VAL A 10 4.18 0.75 6.60
C VAL A 10 4.47 -0.28 7.68
N LEU A 11 3.46 -1.06 8.08
CA LEU A 11 3.59 -2.08 9.12
C LEU A 11 4.49 -3.23 8.67
N ALA A 12 4.33 -3.71 7.44
CA ALA A 12 5.18 -4.76 6.87
C ALA A 12 6.65 -4.32 6.77
N ALA A 13 6.91 -3.09 6.36
CA ALA A 13 8.27 -2.54 6.34
C ALA A 13 8.89 -2.48 7.73
N ALA A 14 8.11 -2.15 8.76
CA ALA A 14 8.58 -2.14 10.15
C ALA A 14 8.87 -3.55 10.66
N CYS A 15 8.00 -4.53 10.39
CA CYS A 15 8.18 -5.93 10.81
C CYS A 15 9.39 -6.62 10.15
N GLN A 16 9.80 -6.18 8.96
CA GLN A 16 10.99 -6.72 8.26
C GLN A 16 12.31 -6.19 8.82
N ARG A 17 12.30 -5.17 9.68
CA ARG A 17 13.52 -4.58 10.25
C ARG A 17 13.92 -5.26 11.55
N PRO A 18 15.22 -5.43 11.82
CA PRO A 18 15.70 -6.07 13.05
C PRO A 18 15.36 -5.26 14.30
N ASP A 19 15.25 -3.93 14.18
CA ASP A 19 14.88 -3.03 15.27
C ASP A 19 13.36 -2.84 15.42
N ARG A 20 12.57 -3.42 14.52
CA ARG A 20 11.11 -3.29 14.43
C ARG A 20 10.65 -1.83 14.33
N SER A 21 11.54 -0.91 13.91
CA SER A 21 11.28 0.53 13.87
C SER A 21 10.51 0.91 12.61
N ILE A 22 9.49 1.75 12.75
CA ILE A 22 8.71 2.27 11.61
C ILE A 22 9.53 3.26 10.78
N TYR A 23 10.37 4.07 11.43
CA TYR A 23 11.22 5.04 10.74
C TYR A 23 12.55 4.43 10.30
N PRO A 24 13.07 4.80 9.12
CA PRO A 24 12.53 5.77 8.16
C PRO A 24 11.31 5.24 7.38
N LEU A 25 10.33 6.10 7.06
CA LEU A 25 9.18 5.71 6.27
C LEU A 25 9.61 5.36 4.84
N THR A 26 9.34 4.13 4.39
CA THR A 26 9.69 3.65 3.05
C THR A 26 8.80 4.24 1.95
N THR A 27 7.67 4.80 2.35
CA THR A 27 6.64 5.33 1.45
C THR A 27 6.64 6.85 1.51
N LYS A 28 6.58 7.49 0.34
CA LYS A 28 6.48 8.95 0.18
C LYS A 28 5.09 9.41 0.63
N LEU A 29 4.89 9.49 1.95
CA LEU A 29 3.68 10.05 2.56
C LEU A 29 3.94 11.51 2.95
N PRO A 30 3.07 12.46 2.55
CA PRO A 30 3.15 13.82 3.07
C PRO A 30 2.98 13.77 4.60
N GLY A 31 3.76 14.58 5.33
CA GLY A 31 3.89 14.47 6.79
C GLY A 31 2.57 14.43 7.57
N GLY A 32 1.54 15.18 7.12
CA GLY A 32 0.21 15.16 7.73
C GLY A 32 -0.57 13.86 7.53
N ALA A 33 -0.37 13.15 6.40
CA ALA A 33 -0.98 11.84 6.17
C ALA A 33 -0.28 10.74 6.99
N ALA A 34 1.06 10.83 7.10
CA ALA A 34 1.83 9.92 7.95
C ALA A 34 1.37 9.99 9.41
N ALA A 35 1.20 11.18 9.97
CA ALA A 35 0.72 11.36 11.35
C ALA A 35 -0.64 10.68 11.60
N LYS A 36 -1.60 10.80 10.67
CA LYS A 36 -2.92 10.16 10.78
C LYS A 36 -2.84 8.64 10.71
N VAL A 37 -2.02 8.11 9.80
CA VAL A 37 -1.79 6.67 9.64
C VAL A 37 -1.16 6.09 10.90
N LEU A 38 -0.13 6.74 11.43
CA LEU A 38 0.59 6.32 12.63
C LEU A 38 -0.28 6.44 13.89
N GLY A 39 -1.05 7.52 14.03
CA GLY A 39 -2.04 7.66 15.12
C GLY A 39 -3.11 6.57 15.08
N SER A 40 -3.58 6.18 13.89
CA SER A 40 -4.52 5.06 13.75
C SER A 40 -3.89 3.72 14.13
N LEU A 41 -2.59 3.52 13.88
CA LEU A 41 -1.87 2.30 14.27
C LEU A 41 -1.61 2.24 15.79
N LEU A 42 -1.35 3.38 16.43
CA LEU A 42 -1.27 3.51 17.89
C LEU A 42 -2.61 3.18 18.56
N ASN A 43 -3.72 3.73 18.07
CA ASN A 43 -5.06 3.43 18.61
C ASN A 43 -5.44 1.96 18.51
N LYS A 44 -4.84 1.23 17.56
CA LYS A 44 -5.04 -0.22 17.36
C LYS A 44 -4.03 -1.08 18.14
N ASN A 45 -3.14 -0.48 18.93
CA ASN A 45 -2.05 -1.13 19.67
C ASN A 45 -1.08 -1.95 18.80
N LEU A 46 -1.06 -1.71 17.49
CA LEU A 46 -0.14 -2.38 16.55
C LEU A 46 1.27 -1.79 16.62
N VAL A 47 1.39 -0.62 17.23
CA VAL A 47 2.63 0.12 17.32
C VAL A 47 2.71 0.74 18.71
N LYS A 48 3.91 0.89 19.24
CA LYS A 48 4.17 1.58 20.50
C LYS A 48 5.25 2.64 20.36
N GLU A 49 5.15 3.68 21.17
CA GLU A 49 6.17 4.71 21.28
C GLU A 49 7.36 4.20 22.10
N VAL A 50 8.56 4.37 21.57
CA VAL A 50 9.82 3.95 22.18
C VAL A 50 10.83 5.09 22.02
N PRO A 51 11.73 5.35 23.00
CA PRO A 51 12.80 6.32 22.82
C PRO A 51 13.63 6.03 21.57
N ALA A 52 13.81 7.05 20.74
CA ALA A 52 14.57 6.96 19.49
C ALA A 52 16.06 6.84 19.81
N LYS A 53 16.68 5.75 19.34
CA LYS A 53 18.13 5.53 19.48
C LYS A 53 18.95 6.31 18.44
N ARG A 54 18.35 6.68 17.30
CA ARG A 54 19.01 7.35 16.18
C ARG A 54 18.23 8.59 15.74
N VAL A 55 18.95 9.64 15.34
CA VAL A 55 18.37 10.92 14.89
C VAL A 55 17.48 10.75 13.65
N GLU A 56 17.80 9.78 12.79
CA GLU A 56 17.02 9.45 11.58
C GLU A 56 15.70 8.72 11.87
N THR A 57 15.48 8.29 13.13
CA THR A 57 14.29 7.52 13.54
C THR A 57 13.25 8.37 14.28
N ILE A 58 13.45 9.68 14.35
CA ILE A 58 12.59 10.58 15.12
C ILE A 58 11.24 10.73 14.43
N TRP A 59 10.18 10.35 15.15
CA TRP A 59 8.80 10.59 14.75
C TRP A 59 8.25 11.86 15.39
N ARG A 60 8.49 12.03 16.69
CA ARG A 60 8.05 13.19 17.47
C ARG A 60 9.06 13.50 18.57
N GLU A 61 9.21 14.77 18.88
CA GLU A 61 9.92 15.22 20.06
C GLU A 61 8.89 15.57 21.14
N ASP A 62 8.97 14.89 22.28
CA ASP A 62 8.14 15.16 23.45
C ASP A 62 9.00 15.85 24.51
N LYS A 63 8.49 16.95 25.10
CA LYS A 63 9.25 17.74 26.07
C LYS A 63 9.61 16.97 27.35
N LYS A 64 8.91 15.88 27.67
CA LYS A 64 9.17 15.04 28.86
C LYS A 64 9.88 13.74 28.52
N ARG A 65 9.64 13.18 27.32
CA ARG A 65 10.16 11.86 26.92
C ARG A 65 11.27 11.91 25.87
N GLY A 66 11.65 13.11 25.42
CA GLY A 66 12.68 13.33 24.41
C GLY A 66 12.24 12.88 23.02
N ARG A 67 13.20 12.46 22.22
CA ARG A 67 12.97 12.00 20.84
C ARG A 67 12.36 10.61 20.85
N LEU A 68 11.16 10.47 20.30
CA LEU A 68 10.42 9.22 20.24
C LEU A 68 10.36 8.67 18.82
N THR A 69 10.44 7.35 18.71
CA THR A 69 10.16 6.58 17.51
C THR A 69 9.02 5.59 17.76
N LEU A 70 8.54 4.99 16.69
CA LEU A 70 7.46 4.03 16.71
C LEU A 70 7.98 2.64 16.38
N ARG A 71 7.60 1.65 17.19
CA ARG A 71 8.02 0.25 17.05
C ARG A 71 6.82 -0.68 16.91
N ALA A 72 6.88 -1.64 16.00
CA ALA A 72 5.84 -2.66 15.85
C ALA A 72 5.73 -3.54 17.11
N THR A 73 4.50 -3.85 17.52
CA THR A 73 4.17 -4.77 18.63
C THR A 73 3.90 -6.18 18.11
N PRO A 74 3.86 -7.23 18.96
CA PRO A 74 3.48 -8.58 18.55
C PRO A 74 2.13 -8.65 17.81
N ASP A 75 1.19 -7.77 18.18
CA ASP A 75 -0.12 -7.69 17.52
C ASP A 75 -0.02 -7.18 16.08
N ALA A 76 1.02 -6.43 15.72
CA ALA A 76 1.31 -6.08 14.33
C ALA A 76 1.62 -7.31 13.46
N PHE A 77 2.39 -8.25 14.00
CA PHE A 77 2.78 -9.47 13.29
C PHE A 77 1.54 -10.35 13.05
N LYS A 78 0.71 -10.52 14.09
CA LYS A 78 -0.59 -11.18 14.00
C LYS A 78 -1.50 -10.52 12.95
N ALA A 79 -1.56 -9.19 12.95
CA ALA A 79 -2.39 -8.44 12.00
C ALA A 79 -1.92 -8.56 10.53
N LEU A 80 -0.65 -8.90 10.30
CA LEU A 80 -0.10 -9.18 8.97
C LEU A 80 -0.24 -10.66 8.56
N GLY A 81 -0.73 -11.53 9.46
CA GLY A 81 -0.73 -12.98 9.22
C GLY A 81 0.68 -13.56 9.12
N ILE A 82 1.67 -12.85 9.65
CA ILE A 82 3.04 -13.35 9.77
C ILE A 82 3.08 -14.08 11.10
N GLU A 83 3.01 -15.41 11.08
CA GLU A 83 3.38 -16.21 12.24
C GLU A 83 4.83 -15.86 12.57
N GLU A 84 5.05 -15.33 13.77
CA GLU A 84 6.38 -15.07 14.28
C GLU A 84 7.07 -16.42 14.43
N SER A 85 7.84 -16.82 13.41
CA SER A 85 8.85 -17.86 13.59
C SER A 85 9.83 -17.31 14.62
N ALA A 86 9.66 -17.79 15.85
CA ALA A 86 10.37 -17.40 17.05
C ALA A 86 11.85 -17.77 16.97
N ALA A 87 12.61 -17.05 16.13
CA ALA A 87 14.06 -17.20 16.02
C ALA A 87 14.72 -15.87 15.62
N SER A 88 14.46 -14.81 16.37
CA SER A 88 15.43 -13.71 16.49
C SER A 88 15.11 -12.83 17.71
N ALA A 89 15.07 -13.47 18.87
CA ALA A 89 15.59 -12.86 20.08
C ALA A 89 16.85 -13.66 20.40
N GLU A 90 17.90 -12.97 20.86
CA GLU A 90 19.25 -13.48 21.18
C GLU A 90 20.29 -13.35 20.04
N ALA A 91 21.45 -12.83 20.45
CA ALA A 91 22.75 -12.79 19.76
C ALA A 91 23.06 -11.61 18.81
N PHE A 92 23.45 -10.49 19.43
CA PHE A 92 24.73 -9.88 19.06
C PHE A 92 25.81 -10.97 19.06
N SER A 93 26.41 -11.29 17.91
CA SER A 93 27.85 -11.50 17.77
C SER A 93 28.21 -11.70 16.30
N SER A 94 29.25 -11.01 15.86
CA SER A 94 29.91 -11.11 14.56
C SER A 94 30.18 -12.56 14.14
N THR A 95 30.01 -12.88 12.86
CA THR A 95 30.95 -13.67 12.05
C THR A 95 30.34 -13.98 10.68
N GLU A 96 31.11 -13.69 9.64
CA GLU A 96 30.93 -14.16 8.27
C GLU A 96 30.57 -15.66 8.19
N ARG A 97 29.65 -16.01 7.29
CA ARG A 97 29.93 -16.90 6.14
C ARG A 97 28.66 -17.27 5.39
N LYS A 98 28.70 -17.04 4.08
CA LYS A 98 27.94 -17.74 3.03
C LYS A 98 28.46 -19.20 2.97
N PRO A 99 27.61 -20.25 2.79
CA PRO A 99 27.27 -20.83 1.46
C PRO A 99 25.77 -21.16 1.33
N GLU A 100 25.11 -20.90 0.19
CA GLU A 100 25.10 -21.65 -1.08
C GLU A 100 24.43 -23.04 -1.01
N SER A 101 23.42 -23.20 -1.87
CA SER A 101 22.84 -24.46 -2.41
C SER A 101 21.78 -25.19 -1.58
N ALA A 102 20.69 -25.77 -2.09
CA ALA A 102 19.83 -25.59 -3.27
C ALA A 102 18.78 -26.72 -3.19
N ARG A 103 17.48 -26.40 -3.39
CA ARG A 103 16.48 -27.20 -4.13
C ARG A 103 15.14 -26.43 -4.06
N LYS A 104 14.66 -25.73 -5.10
CA LYS A 104 13.97 -26.21 -6.34
C LYS A 104 12.86 -27.23 -5.97
N VAL A 105 11.57 -27.10 -6.33
CA VAL A 105 10.84 -26.47 -7.46
C VAL A 105 9.39 -26.27 -6.98
N SER A 106 8.66 -25.20 -7.31
CA SER A 106 7.69 -25.26 -8.41
C SER A 106 7.28 -23.86 -8.89
N LYS A 107 7.18 -23.77 -10.22
CA LYS A 107 7.07 -22.57 -11.03
C LYS A 107 5.71 -21.89 -10.86
N SER A 108 5.71 -20.59 -10.62
CA SER A 108 4.65 -19.69 -11.08
C SER A 108 5.25 -18.31 -11.39
N LYS A 109 5.67 -18.18 -12.66
CA LYS A 109 5.98 -16.98 -13.45
C LYS A 109 5.89 -15.63 -12.70
N PRO A 110 7.01 -14.89 -12.51
CA PRO A 110 6.96 -13.54 -11.97
C PRO A 110 6.50 -12.61 -13.10
N LYS A 111 5.18 -12.41 -13.24
CA LYS A 111 4.68 -11.51 -14.26
C LYS A 111 4.94 -10.07 -13.80
N ALA A 112 5.93 -9.47 -14.46
CA ALA A 112 6.42 -8.10 -14.42
C ALA A 112 5.46 -7.07 -13.81
N ARG A 113 5.89 -6.39 -12.75
CA ARG A 113 5.16 -5.28 -12.10
C ARG A 113 5.30 -3.93 -12.82
N GLY A 114 5.82 -3.91 -14.05
CA GLY A 114 6.08 -2.66 -14.80
C GLY A 114 5.14 -2.32 -15.95
N MET A 115 4.41 -3.27 -16.55
CA MET A 115 3.66 -3.04 -17.82
C MET A 115 2.13 -3.11 -17.69
N ARG A 116 1.60 -3.33 -16.47
CA ARG A 116 0.17 -3.64 -16.30
C ARG A 116 -0.73 -2.43 -16.04
N ALA A 117 -0.17 -1.30 -15.62
CA ALA A 117 -0.98 -0.09 -15.42
C ALA A 117 -1.45 0.45 -16.77
N ASP A 118 -0.55 0.52 -17.75
CA ASP A 118 -0.87 0.99 -19.10
C ASP A 118 -1.80 0.02 -19.83
N SER A 119 -1.59 -1.30 -19.69
CA SER A 119 -2.47 -2.30 -20.31
C SER A 119 -3.90 -2.28 -19.75
N LYS A 120 -4.09 -2.10 -18.44
CA LYS A 120 -5.43 -1.97 -17.85
C LYS A 120 -6.07 -0.62 -18.13
N GLN A 121 -5.26 0.44 -18.19
CA GLN A 121 -5.70 1.78 -18.56
C GLN A 121 -6.13 1.82 -20.04
N ALA A 122 -5.39 1.18 -20.95
CA ALA A 122 -5.76 1.03 -22.35
C ALA A 122 -7.09 0.27 -22.50
N GLN A 123 -7.25 -0.84 -21.77
CA GLN A 123 -8.51 -1.58 -21.80
C GLN A 123 -9.68 -0.76 -21.25
N LEU A 124 -9.46 0.08 -20.23
CA LEU A 124 -10.47 1.03 -19.75
C LEU A 124 -10.82 2.09 -20.81
N ILE A 125 -9.82 2.61 -21.54
CA ILE A 125 -10.05 3.52 -22.67
C ILE A 125 -10.91 2.85 -23.73
N ASP A 126 -10.60 1.61 -24.10
CA ASP A 126 -11.34 0.87 -25.11
C ASP A 126 -12.80 0.63 -24.70
N MET A 127 -13.05 0.31 -23.43
CA MET A 127 -14.42 0.21 -22.89
C MET A 127 -15.17 1.53 -22.96
N LEU A 128 -14.52 2.65 -22.65
CA LEU A 128 -15.14 3.99 -22.69
C LEU A 128 -15.29 4.55 -24.11
N LYS A 129 -14.51 4.05 -25.07
CA LYS A 129 -14.63 4.39 -26.50
C LYS A 129 -15.75 3.64 -27.21
N GLN A 130 -16.30 2.57 -26.61
CA GLN A 130 -17.47 1.89 -27.17
C GLN A 130 -18.64 2.88 -27.27
N PRO A 131 -19.51 2.75 -28.30
CA PRO A 131 -20.61 3.69 -28.54
C PRO A 131 -21.62 3.74 -27.38
N GLY A 132 -21.71 2.68 -26.57
CA GLY A 132 -22.54 2.64 -25.36
C GLY A 132 -21.86 3.21 -24.10
N GLY A 133 -20.59 3.61 -24.19
CA GLY A 133 -19.75 3.91 -23.02
C GLY A 133 -19.64 2.72 -22.06
N ALA A 134 -19.19 2.98 -20.84
CA ALA A 134 -19.18 2.00 -19.77
C ALA A 134 -19.63 2.62 -18.44
N SER A 135 -20.43 1.89 -17.68
CA SER A 135 -20.79 2.27 -16.32
C SER A 135 -19.68 1.92 -15.32
N ILE A 136 -19.71 2.55 -14.14
CA ILE A 136 -18.76 2.19 -13.07
C ILE A 136 -18.91 0.71 -12.72
N ASP A 137 -20.12 0.19 -12.61
CA ASP A 137 -20.37 -1.20 -12.19
C ASP A 137 -19.88 -2.21 -13.22
N GLU A 138 -19.99 -1.90 -14.52
CA GLU A 138 -19.43 -2.71 -15.61
C GLU A 138 -17.90 -2.73 -15.55
N ILE A 139 -17.27 -1.58 -15.29
CA ILE A 139 -15.81 -1.47 -15.15
C ILE A 139 -15.34 -2.19 -13.87
N VAL A 140 -16.06 -2.05 -12.77
CA VAL A 140 -15.78 -2.78 -11.51
C VAL A 140 -15.82 -4.28 -11.76
N THR A 141 -16.82 -4.77 -12.49
CA THR A 141 -16.98 -6.20 -12.82
C THR A 141 -15.89 -6.69 -13.76
N ALA A 142 -15.52 -5.90 -14.78
CA ALA A 142 -14.51 -6.28 -15.76
C ALA A 142 -13.08 -6.31 -15.18
N PHE A 143 -12.74 -5.38 -14.29
CA PHE A 143 -11.37 -5.23 -13.76
C PHE A 143 -11.18 -5.70 -12.31
N GLY A 144 -12.28 -5.98 -11.59
CA GLY A 144 -12.26 -6.21 -10.14
C GLY A 144 -11.81 -4.98 -9.35
N TRP A 145 -11.99 -3.78 -9.91
CA TRP A 145 -11.62 -2.53 -9.24
C TRP A 145 -12.72 -2.06 -8.30
N GLN A 146 -12.37 -1.36 -7.23
CA GLN A 146 -13.38 -0.69 -6.42
C GLN A 146 -13.90 0.55 -7.17
N ALA A 147 -15.16 0.92 -6.93
CA ALA A 147 -15.80 2.07 -7.59
C ALA A 147 -14.99 3.38 -7.45
N HIS A 148 -14.35 3.62 -6.31
CA HIS A 148 -13.52 4.81 -6.10
C HIS A 148 -12.19 4.76 -6.87
N THR A 149 -11.64 3.55 -7.13
CA THR A 149 -10.47 3.34 -7.97
C THR A 149 -10.79 3.65 -9.43
N VAL A 150 -11.96 3.20 -9.91
CA VAL A 150 -12.47 3.50 -11.26
C VAL A 150 -12.61 5.01 -11.45
N ARG A 151 -13.28 5.68 -10.50
CA ARG A 151 -13.43 7.16 -10.53
C ARG A 151 -12.08 7.87 -10.55
N GLY A 152 -11.10 7.39 -9.78
CA GLY A 152 -9.75 7.91 -9.77
C GLY A 152 -9.01 7.72 -11.10
N ALA A 153 -9.17 6.56 -11.74
CA ALA A 153 -8.59 6.28 -13.05
C ALA A 153 -9.20 7.19 -14.15
N ILE A 154 -10.52 7.41 -14.12
CA ILE A 154 -11.22 8.31 -15.04
C ILE A 154 -10.79 9.77 -14.85
N ALA A 155 -10.79 10.28 -13.62
CA ALA A 155 -10.44 11.67 -13.37
C ALA A 155 -8.93 11.96 -13.52
N GLY A 156 -8.07 11.02 -13.10
CA GLY A 156 -6.63 11.21 -13.06
C GLY A 156 -5.92 10.70 -14.31
N ALA A 157 -6.09 9.41 -14.61
CA ALA A 157 -5.33 8.77 -15.67
C ALA A 157 -5.87 9.15 -17.07
N LEU A 158 -7.19 9.21 -17.23
CA LEU A 158 -7.84 9.54 -18.51
C LEU A 158 -7.88 11.05 -18.74
N LYS A 159 -8.50 11.82 -17.83
CA LYS A 159 -8.71 13.26 -18.03
C LYS A 159 -7.44 14.10 -17.82
N LYS A 160 -6.66 13.86 -16.76
CA LYS A 160 -5.47 14.69 -16.46
C LYS A 160 -4.20 14.23 -17.17
N LYS A 161 -3.91 12.93 -17.21
CA LYS A 161 -2.67 12.43 -17.83
C LYS A 161 -2.76 12.29 -19.34
N LEU A 162 -3.88 11.79 -19.86
CA LEU A 162 -4.07 11.56 -21.30
C LEU A 162 -4.87 12.66 -22.00
N GLY A 163 -5.45 13.62 -21.27
CA GLY A 163 -6.22 14.72 -21.85
C GLY A 163 -7.51 14.28 -22.55
N LEU A 164 -8.01 13.08 -22.27
CA LEU A 164 -9.19 12.54 -22.97
C LEU A 164 -10.47 13.19 -22.46
N ASN A 165 -11.35 13.57 -23.38
CA ASN A 165 -12.63 14.19 -23.07
C ASN A 165 -13.65 13.13 -22.64
N VAL A 166 -13.67 12.83 -21.34
CA VAL A 166 -14.64 11.88 -20.77
C VAL A 166 -15.94 12.61 -20.45
N VAL A 167 -17.00 12.28 -21.17
CA VAL A 167 -18.37 12.73 -20.94
C VAL A 167 -19.07 11.72 -20.02
N SER A 168 -19.82 12.22 -19.03
CA SER A 168 -20.65 11.39 -18.17
C SER A 168 -22.12 11.65 -18.45
N GLU A 169 -22.88 10.61 -18.74
CA GLU A 169 -24.32 10.67 -19.00
C GLU A 169 -25.07 9.84 -17.95
N LYS A 170 -26.25 10.30 -17.54
CA LYS A 170 -27.11 9.54 -16.62
C LYS A 170 -28.09 8.75 -17.47
N SER A 171 -28.03 7.42 -17.38
CA SER A 171 -28.91 6.51 -18.08
C SER A 171 -29.91 5.88 -17.11
N GLU A 172 -31.19 5.84 -17.50
CA GLU A 172 -32.21 5.10 -16.76
C GLU A 172 -31.90 3.60 -16.80
N GLY A 173 -31.72 3.00 -15.63
CA GLY A 173 -31.43 1.56 -15.47
C GLY A 173 -29.95 1.17 -15.35
N ARG A 174 -29.02 1.96 -15.90
CA ARG A 174 -27.55 1.65 -15.84
C ARG A 174 -26.71 2.65 -15.03
N GLY A 175 -27.35 3.65 -14.43
CA GLY A 175 -26.68 4.63 -13.59
C GLY A 175 -25.88 5.65 -14.39
N ARG A 176 -24.66 5.97 -13.95
CA ARG A 176 -23.78 6.91 -14.65
C ARG A 176 -22.88 6.16 -15.63
N ILE A 177 -23.07 6.45 -16.92
CA ILE A 177 -22.26 5.94 -18.02
C ILE A 177 -21.18 6.97 -18.34
N TYR A 178 -19.96 6.49 -18.56
CA TYR A 178 -18.83 7.31 -18.99
C TYR A 178 -18.47 6.94 -20.43
N ARG A 179 -18.24 7.95 -21.27
CA ARG A 179 -17.81 7.77 -22.67
C ARG A 179 -16.66 8.72 -23.00
N ILE A 180 -15.76 8.32 -23.89
CA ILE A 180 -14.75 9.21 -24.46
C ILE A 180 -15.28 9.77 -25.77
N ALA A 181 -15.30 11.10 -25.90
CA ALA A 181 -15.67 11.83 -27.11
C ALA A 181 -14.46 12.50 -27.74
#